data_AF-A0A976JMD3-F1
#
_entry.id   AF-A0A976JMD3-F1
#
_cell.length_a   1.000
_cell.length_b   1.000
_cell.length_c   1.000
_cell.angle_alpha   90.00
_cell.angle_beta   90.00
_cell.angle_gamma   90.00
#
_symmetry.space_group_name_H-M   'P 1'
#
loop_
_entity.id
_entity.type
_entity.pdbx_description
1 polymer ?
#
loop_
_entity_poly.entity_id
_entity_poly.type
_entity_poly.pdbx_seq_one_letter_code
_entity_poly.pdbx_strand_id
1 'polypeptide(L)' 'TFAFGGPNNYSGLDMKKGHEHLVKRGLNDSHVDAVIELLGGTLKELGVADNLIGEVAGIAESVRGQVLGRD' A
#
# COMPACT_ATOMS: atom_id res chain seq x y z
N THR A 1 5.96 3.70 -9.95
CA THR A 1 4.74 4.42 -9.53
C THR A 1 4.46 4.00 -8.10
N PHE A 2 4.10 4.91 -7.20
CA PHE A 2 3.72 4.54 -5.82
C PHE A 2 2.27 3.99 -5.82
N ALA A 3 1.68 3.77 -4.64
CA ALA A 3 0.37 3.13 -4.36
C ALA A 3 -0.83 3.43 -5.28
N PHE A 4 -0.74 4.38 -6.21
CA PHE A 4 -1.79 4.78 -7.15
C PHE A 4 -1.34 4.94 -8.61
N GLY A 5 -0.21 4.37 -9.04
CA GLY A 5 0.08 4.26 -10.48
C GLY A 5 0.55 5.54 -11.18
N GLY A 6 0.68 6.67 -10.47
CA GLY A 6 1.13 7.95 -11.01
C GLY A 6 2.66 8.13 -11.12
N PRO A 7 3.14 9.09 -11.94
CA PRO A 7 4.57 9.37 -12.15
C PRO A 7 5.35 9.40 -10.84
N ASN A 8 6.46 8.67 -10.78
CA ASN A 8 7.20 8.47 -9.55
C ASN A 8 8.12 9.67 -9.25
N ASN A 9 7.55 10.74 -8.68
CA ASN A 9 8.30 11.87 -8.13
C ASN A 9 8.71 11.64 -6.66
N TYR A 10 8.52 10.43 -6.13
CA TYR A 10 8.86 10.11 -4.76
C TYR A 10 10.39 9.97 -4.61
N SER A 11 10.99 10.88 -3.83
CA SER A 11 12.43 10.91 -3.52
C SER A 11 12.78 10.31 -2.15
N GLY A 12 11.79 9.74 -1.45
CA GLY A 12 11.99 9.10 -0.16
C GLY A 12 12.63 7.71 -0.27
N LEU A 13 12.70 7.00 0.86
CA LEU A 13 13.27 5.65 0.91
C LEU A 13 12.44 4.66 0.09
N ASP A 14 13.12 3.77 -0.64
CA ASP A 14 12.44 2.66 -1.31
C ASP A 14 11.57 1.84 -0.33
N MET A 15 10.51 1.21 -0.84
CA MET A 15 9.52 0.47 -0.03
C MET A 15 10.16 -0.50 0.95
N LYS A 16 11.21 -1.21 0.52
CA LYS A 16 11.90 -2.19 1.34
C LYS A 16 12.65 -1.53 2.49
N LYS A 17 13.53 -0.56 2.22
CA LYS A 17 14.29 0.14 3.26
C LYS A 17 13.38 0.93 4.21
N GLY A 18 12.29 1.49 3.68
CA GLY A 18 11.30 2.20 4.49
C GLY A 18 10.66 1.33 5.57
N HIS A 19 10.41 0.05 5.28
CA HIS A 19 9.64 -0.84 6.16
C HIS A 19 10.46 -1.96 6.83
N GLU A 20 11.71 -2.18 6.44
CA GLU A 20 12.57 -3.26 6.98
C GLU A 20 12.62 -3.27 8.52
N HIS A 21 12.75 -2.08 9.13
CA HIS A 21 12.78 -1.93 10.58
C HIS A 21 11.44 -2.27 11.26
N LEU A 22 10.31 -2.16 10.55
CA LEU A 22 8.98 -2.55 11.04
C LEU A 22 8.76 -4.05 10.90
N VAL A 23 9.27 -4.68 9.84
CA VAL A 23 9.24 -6.14 9.69
C VAL A 23 9.97 -6.81 10.87
N LYS A 24 11.12 -6.27 11.29
CA LYS A 24 11.85 -6.71 12.51
C LYS A 24 11.04 -6.54 13.80
N ARG A 25 9.98 -5.72 13.79
CA ARG A 25 9.07 -5.44 14.92
C ARG A 25 7.72 -6.15 14.80
N GLY A 26 7.53 -7.00 13.80
CA GLY A 26 6.31 -7.80 13.62
C GLY A 26 5.34 -7.31 12.55
N LEU A 27 5.73 -6.35 11.69
CA LEU A 27 4.94 -6.04 10.49
C LEU A 27 4.76 -7.29 9.63
N ASN A 28 3.53 -7.57 9.24
CA ASN A 28 3.12 -8.78 8.54
C ASN A 28 1.88 -8.49 7.66
N ASP A 29 1.33 -9.53 7.01
CA ASP A 29 0.21 -9.41 6.08
C ASP A 29 -1.03 -8.76 6.70
N SER A 30 -1.40 -9.07 7.94
CA SER A 30 -2.62 -8.50 8.54
C SER A 30 -2.54 -6.99 8.71
N HIS A 31 -1.32 -6.44 8.88
CA HIS A 31 -1.14 -5.00 8.94
C HIS A 31 -1.29 -4.35 7.55
N VAL A 32 -0.80 -5.01 6.50
CA VAL A 32 -0.97 -4.54 5.13
C VAL A 32 -2.44 -4.61 4.73
N ASP A 33 -3.12 -5.71 5.06
CA ASP A 33 -4.57 -5.89 4.83
C ASP A 33 -5.36 -4.77 5.50
N ALA A 34 -5.07 -4.48 6.78
CA ALA A 34 -5.74 -3.41 7.53
C ALA A 34 -5.54 -2.02 6.90
N VAL A 35 -4.34 -1.71 6.40
CA VAL A 35 -4.08 -0.42 5.74
C VAL A 35 -4.84 -0.31 4.42
N ILE A 36 -4.92 -1.39 3.64
CA ILE A 36 -5.66 -1.43 2.37
C ILE A 36 -7.16 -1.34 2.62
N GLU A 37 -7.67 -2.00 3.66
CA GLU A 37 -9.07 -1.90 4.10
C GLU A 37 -9.42 -0.46 4.52
N LEU A 38 -8.60 0.17 5.36
CA LEU A 38 -8.80 1.56 5.78
C LEU A 38 -8.77 2.53 4.60
N LEU A 39 -7.87 2.31 3.63
CA LEU A 39 -7.82 3.09 2.40
C LEU A 39 -9.11 2.94 1.58
N GLY A 40 -9.56 1.71 1.35
CA GLY A 40 -10.80 1.44 0.63
C GLY A 40 -12.03 2.03 1.32
N GLY A 41 -12.11 1.89 2.65
CA GLY A 41 -13.17 2.47 3.47
C GLY A 41 -13.23 4.00 3.35
N THR A 42 -12.07 4.67 3.46
CA THR A 42 -11.98 6.13 3.32
C THR A 42 -12.43 6.60 1.94
N LEU A 43 -12.01 5.92 0.87
CA LEU A 43 -12.43 6.28 -0.50
C LEU A 43 -13.92 6.09 -0.71
N LYS A 44 -14.49 5.04 -0.10
CA LYS A 44 -15.93 4.79 -0.13
C LYS A 44 -16.72 5.89 0.59
N GLU A 45 -16.25 6.34 1.75
CA GLU A 45 -16.83 7.48 2.48
C GLU A 45 -16.78 8.78 1.66
N LEU A 46 -15.73 8.97 0.87
CA LEU A 46 -15.58 10.11 -0.05
C LEU A 46 -16.40 9.97 -1.35
N GLY A 47 -17.18 8.89 -1.50
CA GLY A 47 -18.05 8.67 -2.66
C GLY A 47 -17.32 8.25 -3.93
N VAL A 48 -16.11 7.70 -3.82
CA VAL A 48 -15.38 7.14 -4.97
C VAL A 48 -16.07 5.87 -5.46
N ALA A 49 -16.13 5.68 -6.78
CA ALA A 49 -16.76 4.50 -7.38
C ALA A 49 -15.99 3.21 -7.06
N ASP A 50 -16.71 2.11 -6.79
CA ASP A 50 -16.14 0.82 -6.38
C ASP A 50 -15.09 0.29 -7.36
N ASN A 51 -15.24 0.54 -8.67
CA ASN A 51 -14.26 0.13 -9.67
C ASN A 51 -12.91 0.85 -9.51
N LEU A 52 -12.92 2.12 -9.14
CA LEU A 52 -11.70 2.90 -8.87
C LEU A 52 -11.08 2.50 -7.53
N ILE A 53 -11.90 2.17 -6.53
CA ILE A 53 -11.42 1.62 -5.26
C ILE A 53 -10.72 0.27 -5.49
N GLY A 54 -11.28 -0.58 -6.36
CA GLY A 54 -10.64 -1.84 -6.76
C GLY A 54 -9.30 -1.63 -7.46
N GLU A 55 -9.21 -0.65 -8.35
CA GLU A 55 -7.94 -0.28 -9.02
C GLU A 55 -6.89 0.19 -8.00
N VAL A 56 -7.28 1.09 -7.11
CA VAL A 56 -6.44 1.56 -5.98
C VAL A 56 -5.92 0.39 -5.16
N ALA A 57 -6.81 -0.51 -4.73
CA ALA A 57 -6.44 -1.65 -3.90
C ALA A 57 -5.46 -2.57 -4.64
N GLY A 58 -5.68 -2.83 -5.92
CA GLY A 58 -4.76 -3.61 -6.76
C GLY A 58 -3.37 -2.99 -6.86
N ILE A 59 -3.27 -1.67 -6.97
CA ILE A 59 -1.97 -0.98 -7.01
C ILE A 59 -1.29 -1.03 -5.62
N ALA A 60 -2.03 -0.81 -4.54
CA ALA A 60 -1.51 -0.95 -3.18
C ALA A 60 -1.01 -2.38 -2.90
N GLU A 61 -1.72 -3.40 -3.37
CA GLU A 61 -1.31 -4.80 -3.27
C GLU A 61 -0.01 -5.10 -4.02
N SER A 62 0.20 -4.46 -5.17
CA SER A 62 1.39 -4.71 -6.01
C SER A 62 2.73 -4.41 -5.32
N VAL A 63 2.73 -3.62 -4.24
CA VAL A 63 3.93 -3.27 -3.46
C VAL A 63 4.05 -4.01 -2.12
N ARG A 64 3.09 -4.89 -1.78
CA ARG A 64 3.09 -5.66 -0.52
C ARG A 64 4.40 -6.39 -0.27
N GLY A 65 4.92 -7.04 -1.31
CA GLY A 65 6.15 -7.80 -1.22
C GLY A 65 7.35 -6.95 -0.78
N GLN A 66 7.47 -5.74 -1.34
CA GLN A 66 8.54 -4.80 -1.02
C GLN A 66 8.41 -4.31 0.42
N VAL A 67 7.17 -4.00 0.85
CA VAL A 67 6.85 -3.58 2.22
C VAL A 67 7.20 -4.67 3.25
N LEU A 68 6.92 -5.93 2.93
CA LEU A 68 7.19 -7.08 3.80
C LEU A 68 8.61 -7.65 3.62
N GLY A 69 9.41 -7.09 2.72
CA GLY A 69 10.78 -7.51 2.45
C GLY A 69 10.91 -8.91 1.83
N ARG A 70 9.91 -9.36 1.08
CA ARG A 70 9.84 -10.71 0.47
C ARG A 70 10.31 -10.75 -1.00
N ASP A 71 10.72 -9.60 -1.51
CA ASP A 71 11.12 -9.34 -2.90
C ASP A 71 12.63 -9.26 -3.07
#